data_AF-A0A0B8WC40-F1
#
_entry.id   AF-A0A0B8WC40-F1
#
_cell.length_a   1.000
_cell.length_b   1.000
_cell.length_c   1.000
_cell.angle_alpha   90.00
_cell.angle_beta   90.00
_cell.angle_gamma   90.00
#
_symmetry.space_group_name_H-M   'P 1'
#
loop_
_entity.id
_entity.type
_entity.pdbx_description
1 polymer ?
#
loop_
_entity_poly.entity_id
_entity_poly.type
_entity_poly.pdbx_seq_one_letter_code
_entity_poly.pdbx_strand_id
1 'polypeptide(L)'
;GLTAYCYTGGYDCPPKTLTGSVRDDLIYIPEVIGVGELAIADRRAPEPEIKDLAKACIDSYVGGMLANKPGVAHIHVGDGARRMQSLRDLMEKHVVLPGNFHITHIGRSEALIKEAVEMARQGCYVDLDLWDRDFSYWYQVYKELKGPLDQLTVSSDASKGPPADLWYEIKACVLQHGFKLEELLKHFTSNTARALKLSRKGHLAVGCDADVAVFDKNTFEMKHVISRGQILMKDGKLNFINRPPDSRREFDVYGIRKEEDSKI
;
A
#
# COMPACT_ATOMS: atom_id res chain seq x y z
N GLY A 1 16.51 -6.41 -9.15
CA GLY A 1 16.57 -7.10 -7.85
C GLY A 1 15.17 -7.30 -7.27
N LEU A 2 14.45 -6.20 -7.06
CA LEU A 2 13.10 -6.24 -6.48
C LEU A 2 12.00 -6.46 -7.52
N THR A 3 10.81 -6.82 -7.04
CA THR A 3 9.56 -6.78 -7.81
C THR A 3 8.90 -5.43 -7.57
N ALA A 4 8.52 -4.73 -8.63
CA ALA A 4 7.89 -3.41 -8.55
C ALA A 4 6.73 -3.30 -9.53
N TYR A 5 5.72 -2.56 -9.12
CA TYR A 5 4.52 -2.23 -9.89
C TYR A 5 4.16 -0.77 -9.61
N CYS A 6 3.25 -0.21 -10.39
CA CYS A 6 2.73 1.12 -10.17
C CYS A 6 1.22 1.20 -10.43
N TYR A 7 0.62 2.29 -9.97
CA TYR A 7 -0.69 2.73 -10.41
C TYR A 7 -0.53 3.83 -11.46
N THR A 8 -1.44 3.88 -12.42
CA THR A 8 -1.64 5.09 -13.24
C THR A 8 -2.57 6.07 -12.52
N GLY A 9 -2.56 7.35 -12.89
CA GLY A 9 -3.40 8.37 -12.28
C GLY A 9 -2.64 9.34 -11.40
N GLY A 10 -2.91 9.28 -10.10
CA GLY A 10 -2.57 10.29 -9.11
C GLY A 10 -3.81 10.77 -8.35
N TYR A 11 -3.70 11.90 -7.65
CA TYR A 11 -4.77 12.44 -6.80
C TYR A 11 -6.00 12.90 -7.58
N ASP A 12 -5.78 13.44 -8.77
CA ASP A 12 -6.83 14.06 -9.57
C ASP A 12 -7.84 13.03 -10.09
N CYS A 13 -9.09 13.46 -10.21
CA CYS A 13 -10.14 12.73 -10.86
C CYS A 13 -10.94 13.69 -11.75
N PRO A 14 -10.92 13.55 -13.09
CA PRO A 14 -10.37 12.43 -13.86
C PRO A 14 -8.84 12.23 -13.72
N PRO A 15 -8.36 10.96 -13.70
CA PRO A 15 -6.95 10.65 -13.51
C PRO A 15 -6.07 11.05 -14.71
N LYS A 16 -4.84 11.47 -14.42
CA LYS A 16 -3.79 11.70 -15.42
C LYS A 16 -3.15 10.37 -15.82
N THR A 17 -3.18 10.04 -17.11
CA THR A 17 -2.74 8.74 -17.64
C THR A 17 -1.71 8.93 -18.75
N LEU A 18 -0.93 7.89 -19.05
CA LEU A 18 0.12 7.95 -20.06
C LEU A 18 -0.44 7.84 -21.49
N THR A 19 -1.49 7.05 -21.67
CA THR A 19 -2.15 6.79 -22.96
C THR A 19 -3.42 7.61 -23.17
N GLY A 20 -3.84 8.42 -22.18
CA GLY A 20 -5.12 9.12 -22.18
C GLY A 20 -6.30 8.27 -21.67
N SER A 21 -6.06 7.03 -21.26
CA SER A 21 -7.08 6.12 -20.71
C SER A 21 -6.49 5.22 -19.60
N VAL A 22 -7.21 5.10 -18.48
CA VAL A 22 -6.84 4.17 -17.39
C VAL A 22 -6.79 2.73 -17.91
N ARG A 23 -7.76 2.38 -18.76
CA ARG A 23 -7.88 1.04 -19.34
C ARG A 23 -6.69 0.71 -20.23
N ASP A 24 -6.25 1.66 -21.05
CA ASP A 24 -5.19 1.46 -22.01
C ASP A 24 -3.82 1.39 -21.31
N ASP A 25 -3.60 2.20 -20.27
CA ASP A 25 -2.41 2.08 -19.41
C ASP A 25 -2.31 0.67 -18.80
N LEU A 26 -3.43 0.14 -18.28
CA LEU A 26 -3.50 -1.25 -17.79
C LEU A 26 -3.26 -2.29 -18.87
N ILE A 27 -3.70 -2.08 -20.11
CA ILE A 27 -3.50 -3.04 -21.20
C ILE A 27 -2.05 -3.00 -21.69
N TYR A 28 -1.51 -1.81 -21.95
CA TYR A 28 -0.25 -1.65 -22.68
C TYR A 28 1.00 -1.57 -21.80
N ILE A 29 0.87 -1.23 -20.51
CA ILE A 29 2.02 -1.01 -19.62
C ILE A 29 2.10 -2.12 -18.57
N PRO A 30 3.02 -3.10 -18.70
CA PRO A 30 3.08 -4.29 -17.83
C PRO A 30 3.06 -3.98 -16.33
N GLU A 31 3.74 -2.92 -15.90
CA GLU A 31 3.91 -2.53 -14.50
C GLU A 31 2.66 -1.88 -13.89
N VAL A 32 1.74 -1.37 -14.71
CA VAL A 32 0.50 -0.73 -14.22
C VAL A 32 -0.49 -1.81 -13.81
N ILE A 33 -0.80 -1.86 -12.51
CA ILE A 33 -1.71 -2.85 -11.91
C ILE A 33 -3.06 -2.28 -11.49
N GLY A 34 -3.28 -0.98 -11.65
CA GLY A 34 -4.51 -0.32 -11.27
C GLY A 34 -4.44 1.20 -11.44
N VAL A 35 -5.43 1.88 -10.89
CA VAL A 35 -5.52 3.35 -10.84
C VAL A 35 -5.36 3.83 -9.40
N GLY A 36 -4.64 4.92 -9.21
CA GLY A 36 -4.36 5.46 -7.90
C GLY A 36 -3.23 6.48 -7.91
N GLU A 37 -3.00 7.22 -6.83
CA GLU A 37 -3.78 7.27 -5.60
C GLU A 37 -4.92 8.32 -5.73
N LEU A 38 -6.14 7.89 -6.08
CA LEU A 38 -7.27 8.80 -6.33
C LEU A 38 -7.75 9.41 -5.02
N ALA A 39 -7.78 10.73 -4.90
CA ALA A 39 -8.10 11.40 -3.64
C ALA A 39 -9.60 11.70 -3.49
N ILE A 40 -10.13 11.42 -2.31
CA ILE A 40 -11.46 11.85 -1.84
C ILE A 40 -11.31 12.53 -0.48
N ALA A 41 -12.21 13.47 -0.18
CA ALA A 41 -12.24 14.18 1.10
C ALA A 41 -10.88 14.79 1.53
N ASP A 42 -10.03 15.20 0.60
CA ASP A 42 -8.73 15.83 0.88
C ASP A 42 -8.67 17.25 0.31
N ARG A 43 -8.03 18.19 1.01
CA ARG A 43 -7.91 19.59 0.59
C ARG A 43 -7.00 19.80 -0.63
N ARG A 44 -6.17 18.82 -0.97
CA ARG A 44 -5.15 18.90 -2.04
C ARG A 44 -5.72 18.55 -3.42
N ALA A 45 -6.92 17.98 -3.48
CA ALA A 45 -7.62 17.66 -4.71
C ALA A 45 -9.11 18.05 -4.56
N PRO A 46 -9.77 18.52 -5.62
CA PRO A 46 -11.21 18.72 -5.58
C PRO A 46 -11.91 17.38 -5.31
N GLU A 47 -13.05 17.42 -4.61
CA GLU A 47 -13.89 16.22 -4.46
C GLU A 47 -14.32 15.74 -5.85
N PRO A 48 -14.11 14.47 -6.20
CA PRO A 48 -14.45 13.98 -7.53
C PRO A 48 -15.94 13.99 -7.79
N GLU A 49 -16.31 14.30 -9.02
CA GLU A 49 -17.64 13.95 -9.53
C GLU A 49 -17.80 12.42 -9.52
N ILE A 50 -18.93 11.93 -9.00
CA ILE A 50 -19.19 10.48 -8.84
C ILE A 50 -19.03 9.73 -10.16
N LYS A 51 -19.45 10.36 -11.28
CA LYS A 51 -19.34 9.78 -12.62
C LYS A 51 -17.87 9.54 -13.01
N ASP A 52 -16.98 10.48 -12.72
CA ASP A 52 -15.58 10.40 -13.10
C ASP A 52 -14.84 9.38 -12.23
N LEU A 53 -15.16 9.35 -10.92
CA LEU A 53 -14.64 8.34 -10.01
C LEU A 53 -15.10 6.93 -10.41
N ALA A 54 -16.40 6.78 -10.72
CA ALA A 54 -16.96 5.52 -11.20
C ALA A 54 -16.30 5.06 -12.50
N LYS A 55 -16.13 5.99 -13.46
CA LYS A 55 -15.44 5.70 -14.72
C LYS A 55 -14.01 5.21 -14.49
N ALA A 56 -13.22 5.91 -13.67
CA ALA A 56 -11.84 5.51 -13.37
C ALA A 56 -11.74 4.13 -12.72
N CYS A 57 -12.58 3.86 -11.72
CA CYS A 57 -12.59 2.58 -11.00
C CYS A 57 -13.06 1.41 -11.89
N ILE A 58 -14.10 1.62 -12.70
CA ILE A 58 -14.61 0.60 -13.64
C ILE A 58 -13.60 0.35 -14.76
N ASP A 59 -12.99 1.40 -15.32
CA ASP A 59 -11.95 1.26 -16.34
C ASP A 59 -10.73 0.51 -15.79
N SER A 60 -10.37 0.72 -14.52
CA SER A 60 -9.31 -0.06 -13.86
C SER A 60 -9.67 -1.54 -13.77
N TYR A 61 -10.88 -1.86 -13.31
CA TYR A 61 -11.38 -3.24 -13.23
C TYR A 61 -11.38 -3.93 -14.60
N VAL A 62 -11.97 -3.29 -15.61
CA VAL A 62 -12.09 -3.85 -16.96
C VAL A 62 -10.71 -3.98 -17.62
N GLY A 63 -9.85 -2.97 -17.49
CA GLY A 63 -8.47 -3.02 -17.99
C GLY A 63 -7.67 -4.16 -17.36
N GLY A 64 -7.80 -4.34 -16.04
CA GLY A 64 -7.19 -5.46 -15.33
C GLY A 64 -7.69 -6.81 -15.82
N MET A 65 -9.02 -6.97 -15.96
CA MET A 65 -9.61 -8.20 -16.47
C MET A 65 -9.12 -8.54 -17.89
N LEU A 66 -9.09 -7.56 -18.79
CA LEU A 66 -8.64 -7.76 -20.18
C LEU A 66 -7.13 -8.06 -20.28
N ALA A 67 -6.33 -7.47 -19.39
CA ALA A 67 -4.88 -7.64 -19.36
C ALA A 67 -4.40 -8.79 -18.45
N ASN A 68 -5.32 -9.51 -17.79
CA ASN A 68 -5.01 -10.46 -16.73
C ASN A 68 -4.12 -9.87 -15.62
N LYS A 69 -4.48 -8.65 -15.19
CA LYS A 69 -3.81 -7.85 -14.14
C LYS A 69 -4.77 -7.56 -12.99
N PRO A 70 -4.25 -7.05 -11.85
CA PRO A 70 -5.09 -6.81 -10.67
C PRO A 70 -6.28 -5.88 -10.91
N GLY A 71 -6.06 -4.77 -11.63
CA GLY A 71 -7.09 -3.80 -11.97
C GLY A 71 -7.69 -3.10 -10.75
N VAL A 72 -6.90 -2.83 -9.71
CA VAL A 72 -7.40 -2.26 -8.45
C VAL A 72 -7.61 -0.75 -8.54
N ALA A 73 -8.44 -0.20 -7.66
CA ALA A 73 -8.56 1.24 -7.45
C ALA A 73 -8.04 1.58 -6.04
N HIS A 74 -6.89 2.26 -5.99
CA HIS A 74 -6.27 2.72 -4.75
C HIS A 74 -6.81 4.12 -4.41
N ILE A 75 -7.51 4.22 -3.28
CA ILE A 75 -8.28 5.41 -2.88
C ILE A 75 -7.63 6.05 -1.65
N HIS A 76 -7.22 7.29 -1.80
CA HIS A 76 -6.78 8.14 -0.71
C HIS A 76 -7.97 8.82 -0.05
N VAL A 77 -8.04 8.75 1.28
CA VAL A 77 -9.05 9.47 2.06
C VAL A 77 -8.36 10.52 2.91
N GLY A 78 -8.72 11.78 2.72
CA GLY A 78 -8.24 12.90 3.55
C GLY A 78 -9.08 13.12 4.82
N ASP A 79 -8.83 14.25 5.48
CA ASP A 79 -9.48 14.63 6.75
C ASP A 79 -10.86 15.31 6.58
N GLY A 80 -11.37 15.40 5.35
CA GLY A 80 -12.63 16.06 5.04
C GLY A 80 -13.82 15.37 5.70
N ALA A 81 -14.81 16.16 6.14
CA ALA A 81 -15.98 15.66 6.87
C ALA A 81 -16.84 14.64 6.08
N ARG A 82 -16.72 14.63 4.76
CA ARG A 82 -17.39 13.66 3.87
C ARG A 82 -16.75 12.26 3.93
N ARG A 83 -15.49 12.13 4.39
CA ARG A 83 -14.78 10.85 4.53
C ARG A 83 -14.98 9.94 3.30
N MET A 84 -15.55 8.74 3.47
CA MET A 84 -15.74 7.79 2.38
C MET A 84 -17.08 7.95 1.63
N GLN A 85 -17.83 9.05 1.84
CA GLN A 85 -19.17 9.21 1.28
C GLN A 85 -19.19 9.07 -0.25
N SER A 86 -18.22 9.68 -0.96
CA SER A 86 -18.17 9.60 -2.42
C SER A 86 -17.94 8.18 -2.92
N LEU A 87 -17.21 7.36 -2.17
CA LEU A 87 -17.00 5.95 -2.50
C LEU A 87 -18.24 5.10 -2.19
N ARG A 88 -18.96 5.38 -1.08
CA ARG A 88 -20.26 4.75 -0.78
C ARG A 88 -21.30 5.08 -1.83
N ASP A 89 -21.43 6.35 -2.21
CA ASP A 89 -22.34 6.81 -3.26
C ASP A 89 -22.05 6.11 -4.58
N LEU A 90 -20.77 5.92 -4.92
CA LEU A 90 -20.34 5.19 -6.11
C LEU A 90 -20.78 3.73 -6.04
N MET A 91 -20.53 3.04 -4.91
CA MET A 91 -20.90 1.64 -4.73
C MET A 91 -22.42 1.41 -4.72
N GLU A 92 -23.21 2.39 -4.28
CA GLU A 92 -24.67 2.35 -4.31
C GLU A 92 -25.22 2.58 -5.74
N LYS A 93 -24.65 3.52 -6.48
CA LYS A 93 -25.18 3.97 -7.79
C LYS A 93 -24.65 3.18 -8.99
N HIS A 94 -23.57 2.44 -8.83
CA HIS A 94 -22.90 1.73 -9.92
C HIS A 94 -22.61 0.27 -9.58
N VAL A 95 -22.62 -0.58 -10.61
CA VAL A 95 -22.25 -1.99 -10.46
C VAL A 95 -20.72 -2.09 -10.40
N VAL A 96 -20.19 -2.30 -9.19
CA VAL A 96 -18.76 -2.42 -8.92
C VAL A 96 -18.48 -3.64 -8.03
N LEU A 97 -17.24 -4.10 -8.05
CA LEU A 97 -16.79 -5.19 -7.18
C LEU A 97 -16.08 -4.59 -5.95
N PRO A 98 -16.60 -4.76 -4.72
CA PRO A 98 -15.98 -4.19 -3.52
C PRO A 98 -14.50 -4.58 -3.33
N GLY A 99 -14.17 -5.86 -3.58
CA GLY A 99 -12.79 -6.38 -3.49
C GLY A 99 -11.81 -5.80 -4.51
N ASN A 100 -12.24 -4.85 -5.33
CA ASN A 100 -11.41 -4.11 -6.26
C ASN A 100 -10.95 -2.75 -5.70
N PHE A 101 -11.51 -2.30 -4.58
CA PHE A 101 -11.11 -1.07 -3.89
C PHE A 101 -10.06 -1.38 -2.81
N HIS A 102 -9.02 -0.55 -2.78
CA HIS A 102 -7.98 -0.55 -1.76
C HIS A 102 -7.90 0.86 -1.16
N ILE A 103 -8.48 1.03 0.03
CA ILE A 103 -8.73 2.34 0.63
C ILE A 103 -7.68 2.61 1.71
N THR A 104 -6.85 3.62 1.51
CA THR A 104 -5.74 3.93 2.42
C THR A 104 -6.00 5.15 3.30
N HIS A 105 -5.08 5.39 4.24
CA HIS A 105 -5.11 6.43 5.26
C HIS A 105 -6.33 6.38 6.19
N ILE A 106 -6.74 5.17 6.58
CA ILE A 106 -7.91 5.02 7.47
C ILE A 106 -7.59 5.44 8.92
N GLY A 107 -6.31 5.46 9.31
CA GLY A 107 -5.80 5.84 10.63
C GLY A 107 -5.69 7.35 10.86
N ARG A 108 -6.77 8.10 10.62
CA ARG A 108 -6.84 9.56 10.83
C ARG A 108 -7.81 9.96 11.92
N SER A 109 -8.87 9.17 12.11
CA SER A 109 -9.89 9.38 13.14
C SER A 109 -10.64 8.09 13.40
N GLU A 110 -11.14 7.90 14.63
CA GLU A 110 -11.98 6.73 14.95
C GLU A 110 -13.24 6.66 14.08
N ALA A 111 -13.81 7.81 13.71
CA ALA A 111 -14.95 7.88 12.80
C ALA A 111 -14.61 7.32 11.41
N LEU A 112 -13.40 7.58 10.90
CA LEU A 112 -12.93 7.03 9.64
C LEU A 112 -12.63 5.54 9.74
N ILE A 113 -12.02 5.07 10.84
CA ILE A 113 -11.82 3.64 11.10
C ILE A 113 -13.17 2.91 11.10
N LYS A 114 -14.20 3.47 11.74
CA LYS A 114 -15.55 2.89 11.76
C LYS A 114 -16.12 2.73 10.36
N GLU A 115 -16.02 3.76 9.52
CA GLU A 115 -16.44 3.66 8.11
C GLU A 115 -15.58 2.63 7.34
N ALA A 116 -14.27 2.58 7.58
CA ALA A 116 -13.38 1.60 6.97
C ALA A 116 -13.77 0.15 7.33
N VAL A 117 -14.16 -0.10 8.58
CA VAL A 117 -14.68 -1.41 9.01
C VAL A 117 -15.96 -1.77 8.26
N GLU A 118 -16.86 -0.81 8.05
CA GLU A 118 -18.09 -1.03 7.27
C GLU A 118 -17.79 -1.34 5.79
N MET A 119 -16.83 -0.63 5.17
CA MET A 119 -16.38 -0.90 3.81
C MET A 119 -15.70 -2.27 3.69
N ALA A 120 -14.85 -2.63 4.66
CA ALA A 120 -14.19 -3.92 4.70
C ALA A 120 -15.19 -5.09 4.82
N ARG A 121 -16.29 -4.90 5.56
CA ARG A 121 -17.38 -5.90 5.65
C ARG A 121 -18.11 -6.10 4.33
N GLN A 122 -18.12 -5.09 3.46
CA GLN A 122 -18.64 -5.21 2.10
C GLN A 122 -17.66 -5.89 1.14
N GLY A 123 -16.42 -6.16 1.58
CA GLY A 123 -15.39 -6.84 0.82
C GLY A 123 -14.27 -5.94 0.29
N CYS A 124 -14.30 -4.63 0.57
CA CYS A 124 -13.20 -3.73 0.23
C CYS A 124 -11.93 -4.08 1.02
N TYR A 125 -10.76 -3.78 0.46
CA TYR A 125 -9.52 -3.74 1.23
C TYR A 125 -9.33 -2.35 1.82
N VAL A 126 -8.86 -2.30 3.07
CA VAL A 126 -8.58 -1.07 3.78
C VAL A 126 -7.15 -1.11 4.31
N ASP A 127 -6.50 0.03 4.38
CA ASP A 127 -5.07 0.14 4.63
C ASP A 127 -4.78 1.18 5.71
N LEU A 128 -4.04 0.74 6.73
CA LEU A 128 -3.38 1.62 7.68
C LEU A 128 -2.02 1.99 7.11
N ASP A 129 -1.75 3.28 6.99
CA ASP A 129 -0.40 3.74 6.72
C ASP A 129 0.39 3.92 8.03
N LEU A 130 1.67 4.27 7.92
CA LEU A 130 2.51 4.67 9.05
C LEU A 130 2.69 6.20 9.14
N TRP A 131 1.78 6.99 8.56
CA TRP A 131 1.81 8.46 8.54
C TRP A 131 1.81 9.06 9.95
N ASP A 132 0.86 8.64 10.79
CA ASP A 132 0.67 9.18 12.14
C ASP A 132 1.51 8.43 13.19
N ARG A 133 2.31 7.44 12.77
CA ARG A 133 3.19 6.58 13.60
C ARG A 133 2.53 5.93 14.82
N ASP A 134 1.20 5.88 14.87
CA ASP A 134 0.44 5.21 15.92
C ASP A 134 -0.35 4.02 15.36
N PHE A 135 0.34 3.17 14.59
CA PHE A 135 -0.25 1.97 14.02
C PHE A 135 -0.82 1.06 15.12
N SER A 136 -0.11 0.91 16.24
CA SER A 136 -0.55 0.08 17.36
C SER A 136 -1.93 0.50 17.92
N TYR A 137 -2.17 1.80 18.09
CA TYR A 137 -3.46 2.34 18.50
C TYR A 137 -4.54 2.12 17.45
N TRP A 138 -4.30 2.52 16.20
CA TRP A 138 -5.31 2.39 15.15
C TRP A 138 -5.66 0.93 14.84
N TYR A 139 -4.67 0.04 14.91
CA TYR A 139 -4.87 -1.39 14.82
C TYR A 139 -5.77 -1.92 15.94
N GLN A 140 -5.53 -1.47 17.18
CA GLN A 140 -6.37 -1.82 18.33
C GLN A 140 -7.81 -1.30 18.17
N VAL A 141 -8.00 -0.05 17.74
CA VAL A 141 -9.33 0.51 17.45
C VAL A 141 -10.05 -0.32 16.36
N TYR A 142 -9.35 -0.66 15.27
CA TYR A 142 -9.93 -1.49 14.20
C TYR A 142 -10.36 -2.88 14.71
N LYS A 143 -9.56 -3.49 15.58
CA LYS A 143 -9.87 -4.78 16.24
C LYS A 143 -11.07 -4.68 17.17
N GLU A 144 -11.15 -3.65 18.01
CA GLU A 144 -12.24 -3.43 18.96
C GLU A 144 -13.58 -3.22 18.24
N LEU A 145 -13.56 -2.54 17.09
CA LEU A 145 -14.70 -2.39 16.20
C LEU A 145 -15.04 -3.66 15.41
N LYS A 146 -14.31 -4.77 15.62
CA LYS A 146 -14.45 -6.06 14.95
C LYS A 146 -14.33 -5.91 13.44
N GLY A 147 -13.29 -5.19 13.01
CA GLY A 147 -12.92 -5.05 11.61
C GLY A 147 -12.46 -6.39 10.99
N PRO A 148 -12.81 -6.68 9.73
CA PRO A 148 -12.31 -7.87 9.04
C PRO A 148 -10.79 -7.84 8.84
N LEU A 149 -10.05 -8.57 9.69
CA LEU A 149 -8.58 -8.57 9.69
C LEU A 149 -7.95 -9.15 8.41
N ASP A 150 -8.72 -9.82 7.56
CA ASP A 150 -8.23 -10.33 6.28
C ASP A 150 -8.34 -9.28 5.15
N GLN A 151 -9.08 -8.19 5.40
CA GLN A 151 -9.25 -7.06 4.50
C GLN A 151 -8.34 -5.89 4.87
N LEU A 152 -7.64 -5.98 6.01
CA LEU A 152 -6.72 -4.95 6.48
C LEU A 152 -5.29 -5.18 5.95
N THR A 153 -4.72 -4.18 5.30
CA THR A 153 -3.31 -4.11 4.90
C THR A 153 -2.57 -3.00 5.64
N VAL A 154 -1.24 -2.99 5.54
CA VAL A 154 -0.41 -1.88 6.01
C VAL A 154 0.55 -1.42 4.91
N SER A 155 0.67 -0.11 4.76
CA SER A 155 1.61 0.54 3.84
C SER A 155 2.44 1.61 4.55
N SER A 156 3.53 2.06 3.92
CA SER A 156 4.46 3.00 4.56
C SER A 156 4.20 4.47 4.23
N ASP A 157 3.51 4.76 3.12
CA ASP A 157 3.48 6.09 2.47
C ASP A 157 4.89 6.73 2.41
N ALA A 158 5.80 6.06 1.68
CA ALA A 158 7.24 6.34 1.71
C ALA A 158 7.69 7.71 1.17
N SER A 159 6.76 8.63 0.92
CA SER A 159 7.06 10.02 0.60
C SER A 159 7.62 10.80 1.80
N LYS A 160 7.39 10.33 3.05
CA LYS A 160 7.83 11.04 4.28
C LYS A 160 8.64 10.18 5.27
N GLY A 161 8.55 8.85 5.18
CA GLY A 161 9.37 7.91 5.97
C GLY A 161 9.97 6.81 5.09
N PRO A 162 11.09 6.18 5.49
CA PRO A 162 11.64 5.08 4.72
C PRO A 162 10.72 3.85 4.80
N PRO A 163 10.67 2.99 3.75
CA PRO A 163 9.96 1.71 3.83
C PRO A 163 10.40 0.79 4.99
N ALA A 164 11.57 1.05 5.57
CA ALA A 164 12.06 0.38 6.78
C ALA A 164 11.15 0.57 8.00
N ASP A 165 10.35 1.65 8.04
CA ASP A 165 9.41 1.93 9.13
C ASP A 165 8.38 0.81 9.31
N LEU A 166 8.01 0.09 8.23
CA LEU A 166 7.14 -1.10 8.31
C LEU A 166 7.72 -2.17 9.25
N TRP A 167 9.03 -2.39 9.18
CA TRP A 167 9.67 -3.37 10.05
C TRP A 167 9.83 -2.86 11.48
N TYR A 168 10.22 -1.59 11.64
CA TYR A 168 10.36 -0.99 12.96
C TYR A 168 9.05 -0.99 13.72
N GLU A 169 7.94 -0.77 13.03
CA GLU A 169 6.60 -0.81 13.62
C GLU A 169 6.22 -2.23 14.09
N ILE A 170 6.45 -3.26 13.27
CA ILE A 170 6.24 -4.66 13.69
C ILE A 170 7.08 -4.97 14.94
N LYS A 171 8.36 -4.57 14.93
CA LYS A 171 9.27 -4.79 16.05
C LYS A 171 8.78 -4.09 17.32
N ALA A 172 8.34 -2.83 17.23
CA ALA A 172 7.77 -2.10 18.36
C ALA A 172 6.50 -2.78 18.88
N CYS A 173 5.56 -3.13 18.00
CA CYS A 173 4.33 -3.82 18.35
C CYS A 173 4.56 -5.14 19.10
N VAL A 174 5.53 -5.95 18.66
CA VAL A 174 5.83 -7.23 19.30
C VAL A 174 6.59 -7.05 20.62
N LEU A 175 7.65 -6.24 20.63
CA LEU A 175 8.54 -6.13 21.80
C LEU A 175 8.01 -5.21 22.90
N GLN A 176 7.19 -4.21 22.56
CA GLN A 176 6.76 -3.16 23.48
C GLN A 176 5.26 -3.22 23.79
N HIS A 177 4.44 -3.60 22.82
CA HIS A 177 2.97 -3.60 22.96
C HIS A 177 2.35 -4.99 23.13
N GLY A 178 3.17 -6.05 23.09
CA GLY A 178 2.73 -7.42 23.39
C GLY A 178 1.90 -8.10 22.29
N PHE A 179 1.89 -7.56 21.08
CA PHE A 179 1.23 -8.20 19.94
C PHE A 179 2.01 -9.46 19.50
N LYS A 180 1.28 -10.44 18.97
CA LYS A 180 1.90 -11.64 18.39
C LYS A 180 2.35 -11.35 16.96
N LEU A 181 3.54 -11.82 16.60
CA LEU A 181 4.09 -11.59 15.26
C LEU A 181 3.17 -12.18 14.17
N GLU A 182 2.68 -13.40 14.36
CA GLU A 182 1.78 -14.09 13.43
C GLU A 182 0.45 -13.37 13.21
N GLU A 183 0.00 -12.59 14.19
CA GLU A 183 -1.22 -11.77 14.08
C GLU A 183 -0.99 -10.58 13.15
N LEU A 184 0.19 -9.97 13.25
CA LEU A 184 0.55 -8.77 12.49
C LEU A 184 0.99 -9.11 11.06
N LEU A 185 1.80 -10.16 10.88
CA LEU A 185 2.51 -10.44 9.62
C LEU A 185 1.61 -10.44 8.39
N LYS A 186 0.39 -10.98 8.51
CA LYS A 186 -0.54 -11.07 7.38
C LYS A 186 -0.89 -9.70 6.79
N HIS A 187 -0.95 -8.65 7.61
CA HIS A 187 -1.28 -7.29 7.18
C HIS A 187 -0.16 -6.66 6.33
N PHE A 188 1.08 -7.09 6.54
CA PHE A 188 2.27 -6.63 5.81
C PHE A 188 2.66 -7.56 4.65
N THR A 189 1.99 -8.72 4.51
CA THR A 189 2.38 -9.76 3.54
C THR A 189 1.18 -10.29 2.76
N SER A 190 0.53 -11.37 3.22
CA SER A 190 -0.50 -12.10 2.48
C SER A 190 -1.73 -11.26 2.17
N ASN A 191 -2.13 -10.35 3.06
CA ASN A 191 -3.30 -9.50 2.82
C ASN A 191 -3.01 -8.51 1.69
N THR A 192 -1.83 -7.88 1.68
CA THR A 192 -1.40 -6.99 0.60
C THR A 192 -1.28 -7.75 -0.71
N ALA A 193 -0.69 -8.94 -0.69
CA ALA A 193 -0.62 -9.80 -1.88
C ALA A 193 -2.01 -10.15 -2.41
N ARG A 194 -2.98 -10.43 -1.53
CA ARG A 194 -4.37 -10.73 -1.91
C ARG A 194 -5.11 -9.50 -2.44
N ALA A 195 -4.98 -8.35 -1.77
CA ALA A 195 -5.57 -7.08 -2.19
C ALA A 195 -5.11 -6.68 -3.60
N LEU A 196 -3.82 -6.89 -3.88
CA LEU A 196 -3.20 -6.60 -5.17
C LEU A 196 -3.19 -7.79 -6.13
N LYS A 197 -3.89 -8.89 -5.80
CA LYS A 197 -4.01 -10.12 -6.62
C LYS A 197 -2.64 -10.68 -7.09
N LEU A 198 -1.60 -10.52 -6.29
CA LEU A 198 -0.24 -11.01 -6.53
C LEU A 198 -0.10 -12.46 -6.02
N SER A 199 -0.63 -13.41 -6.79
CA SER A 199 -0.77 -14.83 -6.39
C SER A 199 0.53 -15.54 -5.99
N ARG A 200 1.69 -15.03 -6.41
CA ARG A 200 3.02 -15.60 -6.09
C ARG A 200 3.74 -14.90 -4.94
N LYS A 201 3.11 -13.92 -4.28
CA LYS A 201 3.71 -13.08 -3.23
C LYS A 201 3.02 -13.30 -1.88
N GLY A 202 3.67 -12.85 -0.81
CA GLY A 202 3.08 -12.81 0.53
C GLY A 202 2.96 -14.16 1.25
N HIS A 203 3.48 -15.25 0.66
CA HIS A 203 3.41 -16.60 1.21
C HIS A 203 4.74 -17.34 1.04
N LEU A 204 5.10 -18.15 2.04
CA LEU A 204 6.18 -19.13 1.95
C LEU A 204 5.59 -20.48 1.55
N ALA A 205 5.43 -20.71 0.24
CA ALA A 205 4.85 -21.93 -0.31
C ALA A 205 5.47 -22.31 -1.67
N VAL A 206 5.37 -23.59 -2.05
CA VAL A 206 5.79 -24.06 -3.37
C VAL A 206 5.01 -23.31 -4.46
N GLY A 207 5.73 -22.74 -5.44
CA GLY A 207 5.17 -21.94 -6.54
C GLY A 207 5.20 -20.42 -6.31
N CYS A 208 5.36 -19.96 -5.07
CA CYS A 208 5.58 -18.55 -4.75
C CYS A 208 7.01 -18.12 -5.11
N ASP A 209 7.22 -16.82 -5.29
CA ASP A 209 8.57 -16.28 -5.42
C ASP A 209 9.33 -16.44 -4.10
N ALA A 210 10.63 -16.74 -4.20
CA ALA A 210 11.51 -16.82 -3.05
C ALA A 210 11.88 -15.41 -2.53
N ASP A 211 10.87 -14.71 -2.01
CA ASP A 211 10.97 -13.44 -1.30
C ASP A 211 10.89 -13.71 0.21
N VAL A 212 12.03 -13.61 0.91
CA VAL A 212 12.16 -14.01 2.31
C VAL A 212 12.99 -12.97 3.06
N ALA A 213 12.49 -12.55 4.22
CA ALA A 213 13.27 -11.81 5.21
C ALA A 213 13.54 -12.71 6.42
N VAL A 214 14.80 -12.76 6.85
CA VAL A 214 15.25 -13.55 8.00
C VAL A 214 15.69 -12.61 9.10
N PHE A 215 15.21 -12.86 10.31
CA PHE A 215 15.44 -12.00 11.47
C PHE A 215 16.07 -12.79 12.62
N ASP A 216 16.80 -12.08 13.47
CA ASP A 216 17.20 -12.59 14.77
C ASP A 216 15.96 -12.80 15.66
N LYS A 217 15.84 -13.98 16.26
CA LYS A 217 14.67 -14.36 17.06
C LYS A 217 14.48 -13.48 18.31
N ASN A 218 15.57 -13.01 18.91
CA ASN A 218 15.52 -12.29 20.18
C ASN A 218 15.48 -10.78 19.95
N THR A 219 16.28 -10.29 19.01
CA THR A 219 16.43 -8.84 18.80
C THR A 219 15.55 -8.30 17.68
N PHE A 220 14.96 -9.15 16.85
CA PHE A 220 14.23 -8.74 15.65
C PHE A 220 15.11 -7.88 14.71
N GLU A 221 16.42 -8.13 14.72
CA GLU A 221 17.32 -7.51 13.74
C GLU A 221 17.29 -8.28 12.43
N MET A 222 17.16 -7.57 11.31
CA MET A 222 17.14 -8.20 9.98
C MET A 222 18.54 -8.72 9.62
N LYS A 223 18.64 -10.01 9.31
CA LYS A 223 19.90 -10.71 9.00
C LYS A 223 20.06 -11.00 7.52
N HIS A 224 19.01 -11.50 6.86
CA HIS A 224 19.05 -11.81 5.44
C HIS A 224 17.80 -11.29 4.73
N VAL A 225 17.99 -10.85 3.49
CA VAL A 225 16.90 -10.52 2.57
C VAL A 225 17.16 -11.26 1.27
N ILE A 226 16.20 -12.08 0.88
CA ILE A 226 16.19 -12.82 -0.37
C ILE A 226 15.04 -12.25 -1.19
N SER A 227 15.28 -11.88 -2.44
CA SER A 227 14.20 -11.55 -3.38
C SER A 227 14.35 -12.35 -4.65
N ARG A 228 13.27 -13.04 -5.06
CA ARG A 228 13.22 -13.92 -6.22
C ARG A 228 14.40 -14.92 -6.27
N GLY A 229 14.79 -15.42 -5.09
CA GLY A 229 15.90 -16.36 -4.93
C GLY A 229 17.31 -15.74 -4.90
N GLN A 230 17.43 -14.42 -5.02
CA GLN A 230 18.71 -13.70 -4.93
C GLN A 230 18.91 -13.14 -3.52
N ILE A 231 20.06 -13.42 -2.91
CA ILE A 231 20.43 -12.87 -1.60
C ILE A 231 20.84 -11.40 -1.79
N LEU A 232 19.95 -10.48 -1.42
CA LEU A 232 20.17 -9.04 -1.47
C LEU A 232 20.87 -8.51 -0.22
N MET A 233 20.68 -9.16 0.93
CA MET A 233 21.37 -8.86 2.19
C MET A 233 21.80 -10.16 2.84
N LYS A 234 23.04 -10.19 3.37
CA LYS A 234 23.60 -11.32 4.10
C LYS A 234 24.30 -10.83 5.36
N ASP A 235 23.99 -11.45 6.50
CA ASP A 235 24.59 -11.14 7.80
C ASP A 235 24.47 -9.64 8.17
N GLY A 236 23.32 -9.03 7.86
CA GLY A 236 23.07 -7.60 8.08
C GLY A 236 23.79 -6.65 7.10
N LYS A 237 24.51 -7.18 6.11
CA LYS A 237 25.24 -6.40 5.11
C LYS A 237 24.59 -6.54 3.75
N LEU A 238 24.38 -5.42 3.06
CA LEU A 238 23.88 -5.44 1.69
C LEU A 238 24.87 -6.20 0.80
N ASN A 239 24.35 -7.24 0.14
CA ASN A 239 25.08 -8.10 -0.79
C ASN A 239 24.93 -7.62 -2.24
N PHE A 240 24.23 -6.50 -2.43
CA PHE A 240 24.05 -5.83 -3.72
C PHE A 240 24.29 -4.33 -3.52
N ILE A 241 25.15 -3.76 -4.36
CA ILE A 241 25.24 -2.31 -4.56
C ILE A 241 24.52 -2.05 -5.88
N ASN A 242 23.47 -1.24 -5.85
CA ASN A 242 22.88 -0.71 -7.06
C ASN A 242 23.90 0.26 -7.67
N ARG A 243 24.85 -0.26 -8.45
CA ARG A 243 25.56 0.59 -9.39
C ARG A 243 24.50 1.01 -10.41
N PRO A 244 24.34 2.31 -10.70
CA PRO A 244 23.65 2.70 -11.92
C PRO A 244 24.19 1.80 -13.03
N PRO A 245 23.36 1.18 -13.89
CA PRO A 245 23.87 0.47 -15.06
C PRO A 245 24.88 1.39 -15.75
N ASP A 246 25.98 0.87 -16.31
CA ASP A 246 26.98 1.69 -17.00
C ASP A 246 26.27 2.68 -17.94
N SER A 247 26.11 3.88 -17.43
CA SER A 247 25.20 4.89 -17.93
C SER A 247 26.09 6.09 -18.08
N ARG A 248 26.14 6.64 -19.29
CA ARG A 248 26.78 7.93 -19.54
C ARG A 248 26.01 9.11 -18.91
N ARG A 249 24.98 8.85 -18.12
CA ARG A 249 24.27 9.87 -17.35
C ARG A 249 25.01 10.09 -16.04
N GLU A 250 25.61 11.27 -15.91
CA GLU A 250 26.02 11.81 -14.62
C GLU A 250 24.76 12.19 -13.83
N PHE A 251 24.73 11.80 -12.57
CA PHE A 251 23.73 12.25 -11.61
C PHE A 251 24.44 13.13 -10.59
N ASP A 252 24.19 14.43 -10.65
CA ASP A 252 24.62 15.32 -9.58
C ASP A 252 23.57 15.27 -8.45
N VAL A 253 23.94 14.64 -7.34
CA VAL A 253 23.13 14.64 -6.13
C VAL A 253 23.51 15.85 -5.30
N TYR A 254 22.66 16.88 -5.31
CA TYR A 254 22.78 18.02 -4.40
C TYR A 254 21.86 17.81 -3.20
N GLY A 255 22.46 17.56 -2.04
CA GLY A 255 21.75 17.47 -0.77
C GLY A 255 22.67 17.89 0.37
N ILE A 256 22.17 18.74 1.27
CA ILE A 256 22.87 19.12 2.50
C ILE A 256 22.49 18.09 3.56
N ARG A 257 23.47 17.34 4.06
CA ARG A 257 23.31 16.53 5.26
C ARG A 257 23.07 17.49 6.42
N LYS A 258 21.85 17.54 6.98
CA LYS A 258 21.67 18.16 8.29
C LYS A 258 22.41 17.28 9.29
N GLU A 259 23.50 17.81 9.86
CA GLU A 259 24.12 17.21 11.04
C GLU A 259 23.05 17.14 12.14
N GLU A 260 23.00 15.99 12.83
CA GLU A 260 22.19 15.85 14.04
C GLU A 260 22.64 16.92 15.04
N ASP A 261 21.70 17.67 15.59
CA ASP A 261 21.95 18.53 16.75
C ASP A 261 22.38 17.65 17.93
N SER A 262 23.69 17.43 18.04
CA SER A 262 24.31 16.88 19.24
C SER A 262 24.26 17.95 20.33
N LYS A 263 23.13 18.04 21.03
CA LYS A 263 22.96 18.66 22.35
C LYS A 263 21.55 18.36 22.88
N ILE A 264 21.45 17.35 23.74
CA ILE A 264 21.14 17.44 25.18
C ILE A 264 21.72 16.19 25.84
#